data_AF-A0A9P4QWL2-F1
#
_entry.id   AF-A0A9P4QWL2-F1
#
_cell.length_a   1.000
_cell.length_b   1.000
_cell.length_c   1.000
_cell.angle_alpha   90.00
_cell.angle_beta   90.00
_cell.angle_gamma   90.00
#
_symmetry.space_group_name_H-M   'P 1'
#
loop_
_entity.id
_entity.type
_entity.pdbx_description
1 polymer ?
#
loop_
_entity_poly.entity_id
_entity_poly.type
_entity_poly.pdbx_seq_one_letter_code
_entity_poly.pdbx_strand_id
1 'polypeptide(L)'
;MLCFDILHQPYAWAIVPSVLALVLYIYTRRRSKHILKTPTSYTSPPTPTKELVPEDAYTNIVPLPDFDLTSTPPIKIRPFKPKYHLTMALENITLSDLIVMDNTYESRIALRKHLIQTHPQDILAAQPPATDAIFEFYTWITSTYLPQRFPTLFTLLPNGLLNTITQETVPLTPNSPLAALRTLGTTIDTDFLFLLPSSLPSDTNRYRLHAFISCFPSGFSTPQKLGLRLDEIHAPVPGYRDKLERSMDRFFASLPAGKIVRRVNWSVTTHGELFCLAGTHLSEEEMRRREEEGEEEKEWGLDKTVLRCERQTLHRLPRSGALVFGFKTYQYGIGEGV
;
A
#
# COMPACT_ATOMS: atom_id res chain seq x y z
N MET A 1 46.17 -43.12 -33.21
CA MET A 1 46.08 -43.50 -34.63
C MET A 1 44.65 -43.96 -34.89
N LEU A 2 43.76 -43.03 -35.25
CA LEU A 2 42.36 -43.30 -35.59
C LEU A 2 42.05 -42.55 -36.89
N CYS A 3 41.46 -43.30 -37.80
CA CYS A 3 41.46 -43.14 -39.24
C CYS A 3 40.39 -42.12 -39.71
N PHE A 4 40.78 -41.12 -40.51
CA PHE A 4 39.88 -40.21 -41.22
C PHE A 4 39.46 -40.86 -42.55
N ASP A 5 38.48 -41.78 -42.52
CA ASP A 5 37.94 -42.43 -43.73
C ASP A 5 36.39 -42.40 -43.76
N ILE A 6 35.79 -41.25 -43.44
CA ILE A 6 34.34 -41.04 -43.58
C ILE A 6 34.00 -40.22 -44.86
N LEU A 7 34.99 -39.67 -45.56
CA LEU A 7 34.76 -38.80 -46.73
C LEU A 7 34.67 -39.54 -48.08
N HIS A 8 34.86 -40.86 -48.13
CA HIS A 8 34.80 -41.65 -49.38
C HIS A 8 33.62 -42.62 -49.51
N GLN A 9 32.59 -42.49 -48.67
CA GLN A 9 31.36 -43.26 -48.84
C GLN A 9 30.43 -42.60 -49.88
N PRO A 10 29.90 -43.34 -50.88
CA PRO A 10 29.11 -42.79 -52.01
C PRO A 10 27.77 -42.16 -51.61
N TYR A 11 27.42 -42.18 -50.32
CA TYR A 11 26.20 -41.59 -49.76
C TYR A 11 26.44 -40.34 -48.89
N ALA A 12 27.70 -39.93 -48.67
CA ALA A 12 28.03 -38.74 -47.87
C ALA A 12 27.52 -37.43 -48.50
N TRP A 13 27.33 -37.42 -49.82
CA TRP A 13 26.84 -36.27 -50.59
C TRP A 13 25.32 -36.02 -50.42
N ALA A 14 24.57 -36.98 -49.88
CA ALA A 14 23.13 -36.82 -49.61
C ALA A 14 22.83 -36.23 -48.21
N ILE A 15 23.80 -36.26 -47.30
CA ILE A 15 23.65 -35.76 -45.93
C ILE A 15 23.79 -34.23 -45.90
N VAL A 16 24.67 -33.67 -46.72
CA VAL A 16 24.93 -32.21 -46.77
C VAL A 16 23.71 -31.40 -47.24
N PRO A 17 22.98 -31.76 -48.32
CA PRO A 17 21.78 -31.05 -48.74
C PRO A 17 20.64 -31.14 -47.72
N SER A 18 20.53 -32.28 -47.03
CA SER A 18 19.48 -32.54 -46.03
C SER A 18 19.65 -31.68 -44.78
N VAL A 19 20.89 -31.50 -44.32
CA VAL A 19 21.23 -30.60 -43.21
C VAL A 19 21.05 -29.14 -43.63
N LEU A 20 21.45 -28.76 -44.85
CA LEU A 20 21.27 -27.40 -45.36
C LEU A 20 19.78 -27.04 -45.48
N ALA A 21 18.95 -27.97 -45.99
CA ALA A 21 17.50 -27.78 -46.09
C ALA A 21 16.83 -27.64 -44.72
N LEU A 22 17.26 -28.41 -43.72
CA LEU A 22 16.76 -28.30 -42.35
C LEU A 22 17.14 -26.96 -41.70
N VAL A 23 18.37 -26.48 -41.91
CA VAL A 23 18.82 -25.17 -41.43
C VAL A 23 18.07 -24.04 -42.13
N LEU A 24 17.87 -24.13 -43.46
CA LEU A 24 17.09 -23.14 -44.22
C LEU A 24 15.62 -23.13 -43.79
N TYR A 25 15.03 -24.30 -43.51
CA TYR A 25 13.67 -24.44 -43.00
C TYR A 25 13.51 -23.82 -41.60
N ILE A 26 14.45 -24.07 -40.69
CA ILE A 26 14.44 -23.46 -39.35
C ILE A 26 14.64 -21.93 -39.44
N TYR A 27 15.53 -21.47 -40.32
CA TYR A 27 15.81 -20.05 -40.53
C TYR A 27 14.60 -19.31 -41.13
N THR A 28 13.98 -19.86 -42.18
CA THR A 28 12.77 -19.28 -42.81
C THR A 28 11.58 -19.29 -41.86
N ARG A 29 11.40 -20.34 -41.04
CA ARG A 29 10.33 -20.42 -40.04
C ARG A 29 10.53 -19.46 -38.86
N ARG A 30 11.78 -19.15 -38.49
CA ARG A 30 12.11 -18.10 -37.50
C ARG A 30 11.95 -16.69 -38.06
N ARG A 31 12.31 -16.46 -39.33
CA ARG A 31 12.14 -15.16 -40.00
C ARG A 31 10.68 -14.83 -40.32
N SER A 32 9.87 -15.83 -40.65
CA SER A 32 8.42 -15.69 -40.87
C SER A 32 7.65 -15.36 -39.58
N LYS A 33 8.24 -15.61 -38.39
CA LYS A 33 7.69 -15.13 -37.11
C LYS A 33 8.04 -13.67 -36.77
N HIS A 34 8.89 -12.99 -37.56
CA HIS A 34 9.43 -11.67 -37.20
C HIS A 34 9.17 -10.52 -38.20
N ILE A 35 8.48 -10.72 -39.32
CA ILE A 35 8.17 -9.68 -40.32
C ILE A 35 6.87 -10.13 -41.05
N LEU A 36 5.71 -9.46 -41.14
CA LEU A 36 5.19 -8.12 -40.84
C LEU A 36 3.84 -8.26 -40.11
N LYS A 37 3.60 -7.51 -39.03
CA LYS A 37 2.25 -6.99 -38.73
C LYS A 37 2.25 -5.53 -39.17
N THR A 38 1.48 -5.25 -40.21
CA THR A 38 1.20 -3.95 -40.80
C THR A 38 0.80 -2.94 -39.70
N PRO A 39 1.19 -1.65 -39.80
CA PRO A 39 0.74 -0.65 -38.85
C PRO A 39 -0.77 -0.45 -39.05
N THR A 40 -1.55 -0.98 -38.11
CA THR A 40 -2.94 -0.56 -37.97
C THR A 40 -2.91 0.94 -37.73
N SER A 41 -3.63 1.69 -38.57
CA SER A 41 -3.90 3.11 -38.36
C SER A 41 -4.19 3.37 -36.88
N TYR A 42 -3.52 4.37 -36.30
CA TYR A 42 -3.85 4.90 -34.99
C TYR A 42 -5.28 5.44 -35.03
N THR A 43 -6.25 4.57 -34.77
CA THR A 43 -7.52 4.99 -34.21
C THR A 43 -7.17 5.57 -32.84
N SER A 44 -7.60 6.80 -32.59
CA SER A 44 -7.52 7.44 -31.27
C SER A 44 -7.85 6.41 -30.19
N PRO A 45 -7.16 6.45 -29.03
CA PRO A 45 -7.49 5.54 -27.94
C PRO A 45 -9.01 5.59 -27.73
N PRO A 46 -9.69 4.45 -27.59
CA PRO A 46 -11.10 4.50 -27.25
C PRO A 46 -11.20 5.41 -26.03
N THR A 47 -11.95 6.49 -26.16
CA THR A 47 -12.42 7.26 -25.01
C THR A 47 -12.84 6.22 -23.99
N PRO A 48 -12.37 6.27 -22.73
CA PRO A 48 -12.77 5.27 -21.76
C PRO A 48 -14.29 5.25 -21.82
N THR A 49 -14.84 4.13 -22.32
CA THR A 49 -16.24 3.86 -22.10
C THR A 49 -16.33 3.94 -20.59
N LYS A 50 -17.11 4.90 -20.10
CA LYS A 50 -17.59 4.95 -18.72
C LYS A 50 -18.25 3.59 -18.49
N GLU A 51 -17.49 2.54 -18.21
CA GLU A 51 -17.97 1.51 -17.33
C GLU A 51 -18.33 2.28 -16.08
N LEU A 52 -19.64 2.40 -15.85
CA LEU A 52 -20.20 2.92 -14.63
C LEU A 52 -19.47 2.18 -13.51
N VAL A 53 -18.57 2.91 -12.84
CA VAL A 53 -18.07 2.52 -11.53
C VAL A 53 -19.31 2.17 -10.73
N PRO A 54 -19.36 1.01 -10.05
CA PRO A 54 -20.46 0.75 -9.15
C PRO A 54 -20.32 1.78 -8.00
N GLU A 55 -20.98 2.94 -8.15
CA GLU A 55 -21.18 3.96 -7.12
C GLU A 55 -21.83 3.32 -5.88
N ASP A 56 -22.48 2.18 -6.11
CA ASP A 56 -22.98 1.22 -5.13
C ASP A 56 -21.90 0.77 -4.14
N ALA A 57 -20.62 0.62 -4.50
CA ALA A 57 -19.62 0.04 -3.61
C ALA A 57 -19.28 1.00 -2.44
N TYR A 58 -19.30 2.30 -2.71
CA TYR A 58 -19.12 3.35 -1.71
C TYR A 58 -20.37 3.61 -0.88
N THR A 59 -21.55 3.14 -1.31
CA THR A 59 -22.82 3.36 -0.62
C THR A 59 -23.41 2.09 0.03
N ASN A 60 -22.99 0.90 -0.41
CA ASN A 60 -23.41 -0.41 0.10
C ASN A 60 -22.43 -0.93 1.18
N ILE A 61 -22.31 -0.17 2.27
CA ILE A 61 -21.49 -0.59 3.41
C ILE A 61 -22.31 -1.54 4.28
N VAL A 62 -21.79 -2.75 4.48
CA VAL A 62 -22.46 -3.79 5.27
C VAL A 62 -22.37 -3.44 6.76
N PRO A 63 -23.49 -3.22 7.47
CA PRO A 63 -23.47 -2.84 8.88
C PRO A 63 -23.03 -3.98 9.79
N LEU A 64 -22.52 -3.64 10.98
CA LEU A 64 -22.37 -4.56 12.11
C LEU A 64 -23.32 -4.09 13.24
N PRO A 65 -24.61 -4.46 13.21
CA PRO A 65 -25.61 -3.94 14.15
C PRO A 65 -25.33 -4.35 15.60
N ASP A 66 -24.68 -5.50 15.79
CA ASP A 66 -24.38 -6.08 17.11
C ASP A 66 -22.88 -6.00 17.45
N PHE A 67 -22.14 -5.06 16.85
CA PHE A 67 -20.71 -4.93 17.11
C PHE A 67 -20.45 -4.48 18.56
N ASP A 68 -19.81 -5.35 19.32
CA ASP A 68 -19.31 -5.07 20.67
C ASP A 68 -17.81 -4.81 20.63
N LEU A 69 -17.45 -3.54 20.80
CA LEU A 69 -16.06 -3.09 20.84
C LEU A 69 -15.30 -3.74 22.01
N THR A 70 -15.93 -3.92 23.17
CA THR A 70 -15.27 -4.33 24.40
C THR A 70 -14.82 -5.79 24.38
N SER A 71 -15.62 -6.65 23.73
CA SER A 71 -15.31 -8.08 23.57
C SER A 71 -14.54 -8.43 22.30
N THR A 72 -14.32 -7.47 21.38
CA THR A 72 -13.60 -7.71 20.13
C THR A 72 -12.07 -7.57 20.33
N PRO A 73 -11.27 -8.65 20.35
CA PRO A 73 -9.83 -8.55 20.51
C PRO A 73 -9.14 -8.04 19.22
N PRO A 74 -7.91 -7.50 19.32
CA PRO A 74 -7.12 -7.20 18.14
C PRO A 74 -6.85 -8.44 17.30
N ILE A 75 -6.90 -8.29 15.98
CA ILE A 75 -6.55 -9.37 15.04
C ILE A 75 -5.12 -9.82 15.33
N LYS A 76 -4.88 -11.13 15.34
CA LYS A 76 -3.52 -11.72 15.40
C LYS A 76 -3.01 -12.01 13.99
N ILE A 77 -2.06 -11.21 13.52
CA ILE A 77 -1.46 -11.35 12.19
C ILE A 77 -0.16 -12.15 12.31
N ARG A 78 -0.04 -13.21 11.49
CA ARG A 78 1.14 -14.09 11.42
C ARG A 78 1.48 -14.37 9.94
N PRO A 79 2.19 -13.44 9.25
CA PRO A 79 2.36 -13.48 7.80
C PRO A 79 3.56 -14.34 7.35
N PHE A 80 4.02 -15.25 8.21
CA PHE A 80 5.24 -16.02 8.00
C PHE A 80 5.05 -17.03 6.89
N LYS A 81 5.95 -17.00 5.91
CA LYS A 81 5.99 -17.97 4.80
C LYS A 81 7.33 -18.72 4.86
N PRO A 82 7.34 -20.05 4.65
CA PRO A 82 8.57 -20.83 4.65
C PRO A 82 9.59 -20.34 3.60
N LYS A 83 9.11 -19.77 2.50
CA LYS A 83 9.93 -19.19 1.44
C LYS A 83 9.53 -17.74 1.19
N TYR A 84 10.51 -16.85 1.26
CA TYR A 84 10.32 -15.43 1.00
C TYR A 84 10.32 -15.12 -0.50
N HIS A 85 9.27 -14.43 -0.95
CA HIS A 85 9.16 -13.89 -2.29
C HIS A 85 8.74 -12.43 -2.20
N LEU A 86 9.60 -11.53 -2.69
CA LEU A 86 9.28 -10.10 -2.77
C LEU A 86 8.20 -9.89 -3.83
N THR A 87 6.95 -9.74 -3.38
CA THR A 87 5.75 -9.53 -4.20
C THR A 87 4.84 -8.51 -3.52
N MET A 88 3.85 -7.97 -4.22
CA MET A 88 2.89 -7.03 -3.62
C MET A 88 1.95 -7.70 -2.60
N ALA A 89 1.78 -9.04 -2.66
CA ALA A 89 0.97 -9.84 -1.73
C ALA A 89 -0.44 -9.28 -1.46
N LEU A 90 -1.13 -8.85 -2.54
CA LEU A 90 -2.44 -8.20 -2.46
C LEU A 90 -3.58 -9.22 -2.38
N GLU A 91 -4.55 -8.93 -1.52
CA GLU A 91 -5.82 -9.64 -1.38
C GLU A 91 -6.97 -8.67 -1.65
N ASN A 92 -7.96 -9.10 -2.42
CA ASN A 92 -9.20 -8.32 -2.59
C ASN A 92 -10.04 -8.39 -1.32
N ILE A 93 -10.59 -7.25 -0.92
CA ILE A 93 -11.59 -7.14 0.16
C ILE A 93 -12.78 -6.29 -0.29
N THR A 94 -13.74 -6.07 0.59
CA THR A 94 -14.84 -5.13 0.35
C THR A 94 -14.55 -3.79 1.03
N LEU A 95 -15.22 -2.72 0.59
CA LEU A 95 -15.10 -1.42 1.26
C LEU A 95 -15.56 -1.49 2.72
N SER A 96 -16.54 -2.33 3.06
CA SER A 96 -16.97 -2.62 4.44
C SER A 96 -15.83 -3.11 5.35
N ASP A 97 -14.75 -3.65 4.78
CA ASP A 97 -13.58 -4.11 5.50
C ASP A 97 -12.47 -3.04 5.57
N LEU A 98 -12.70 -1.80 5.14
CA LEU A 98 -11.68 -0.76 5.12
C LEU A 98 -11.05 -0.55 6.52
N ILE A 99 -11.91 -0.29 7.51
CA ILE A 99 -11.53 -0.01 8.91
C ILE A 99 -11.86 -1.21 9.79
N VAL A 100 -10.94 -1.53 10.71
CA VAL A 100 -11.12 -2.54 11.75
C VAL A 100 -11.09 -1.87 13.13
N MET A 101 -12.11 -2.16 13.93
CA MET A 101 -12.22 -1.74 15.32
C MET A 101 -11.96 -2.93 16.24
N ASP A 102 -11.38 -2.67 17.41
CA ASP A 102 -11.11 -3.66 18.45
C ASP A 102 -11.06 -2.97 19.82
N ASN A 103 -11.00 -3.74 20.88
CA ASN A 103 -11.05 -3.28 22.27
C ASN A 103 -9.86 -2.38 22.69
N THR A 104 -8.88 -2.14 21.81
CA THR A 104 -7.81 -1.16 22.05
C THR A 104 -8.15 0.25 21.57
N TYR A 105 -9.28 0.43 20.89
CA TYR A 105 -9.67 1.68 20.24
C TYR A 105 -9.55 2.91 21.16
N GLU A 106 -10.11 2.86 22.38
CA GLU A 106 -10.11 4.02 23.28
C GLU A 106 -8.70 4.47 23.66
N SER A 107 -7.85 3.54 24.08
CA SER A 107 -6.45 3.85 24.44
C SER A 107 -5.64 4.30 23.21
N ARG A 108 -5.91 3.72 22.03
CA ARG A 108 -5.30 4.11 20.76
C ARG A 108 -5.69 5.54 20.38
N ILE A 109 -6.97 5.90 20.47
CA ILE A 109 -7.44 7.26 20.17
C ILE A 109 -6.86 8.28 21.15
N ALA A 110 -6.78 7.95 22.44
CA ALA A 110 -6.13 8.82 23.43
C ALA A 110 -4.66 9.09 23.08
N LEU A 111 -3.90 8.06 22.72
CA LEU A 111 -2.51 8.20 22.26
C LEU A 111 -2.42 9.03 20.96
N ARG A 112 -3.29 8.78 19.99
CA ARG A 112 -3.31 9.55 18.72
C ARG A 112 -3.57 11.02 18.97
N LYS A 113 -4.53 11.36 19.84
CA LYS A 113 -4.79 12.75 20.26
C LYS A 113 -3.55 13.40 20.86
N HIS A 114 -2.89 12.71 21.79
CA HIS A 114 -1.67 13.20 22.41
C HIS A 114 -0.56 13.46 21.37
N LEU A 115 -0.29 12.49 20.50
CA LEU A 115 0.74 12.61 19.47
C LEU A 115 0.43 13.73 18.46
N ILE A 116 -0.81 13.84 18.00
CA ILE A 116 -1.25 14.90 17.08
C ILE A 116 -1.14 16.30 17.71
N GLN A 117 -1.22 16.41 19.04
CA GLN A 117 -1.01 17.66 19.77
C GLN A 117 0.48 17.99 19.93
N THR A 118 1.32 16.99 20.24
CA THR A 118 2.74 17.18 20.56
C THR A 118 3.67 17.17 19.35
N HIS A 119 3.31 16.45 18.28
CA HIS A 119 4.12 16.29 17.06
C HIS A 119 3.31 16.57 15.77
N PRO A 120 2.57 17.69 15.67
CA PRO A 120 1.66 17.93 14.55
C PRO A 120 2.38 17.98 13.19
N GLN A 121 3.62 18.49 13.13
CA GLN A 121 4.38 18.62 11.90
C GLN A 121 4.87 17.28 11.35
N ASP A 122 5.07 16.29 12.23
CA ASP A 122 5.50 14.93 11.84
C ASP A 122 4.33 14.05 11.42
N ILE A 123 3.12 14.38 11.87
CA ILE A 123 1.94 13.51 11.76
C ILE A 123 0.96 14.01 10.70
N LEU A 124 0.89 15.31 10.45
CA LEU A 124 -0.10 15.94 9.56
C LEU A 124 0.58 16.77 8.48
N ALA A 125 0.26 16.50 7.22
CA ALA A 125 0.53 17.44 6.14
C ALA A 125 -0.53 17.33 5.04
N ALA A 126 -0.82 18.45 4.40
CA ALA A 126 -1.69 18.52 3.24
C ALA A 126 -1.15 19.55 2.25
N GLN A 127 -0.80 19.10 1.04
CA GLN A 127 -0.48 19.98 -0.07
C GLN A 127 -1.76 20.38 -0.81
N PRO A 128 -1.80 21.57 -1.46
CA PRO A 128 -2.99 22.04 -2.17
C PRO A 128 -3.65 21.01 -3.12
N PRO A 129 -2.91 20.20 -3.91
CA PRO A 129 -3.50 19.20 -4.79
C PRO A 129 -4.36 18.13 -4.09
N ALA A 130 -4.14 17.86 -2.80
CA ALA A 130 -4.89 16.84 -2.06
C ALA A 130 -6.19 17.35 -1.42
N THR A 131 -6.49 18.65 -1.51
CA THR A 131 -7.62 19.28 -0.82
C THR A 131 -8.95 18.56 -1.07
N ASP A 132 -9.31 18.36 -2.34
CA ASP A 132 -10.58 17.73 -2.72
C ASP A 132 -10.64 16.26 -2.30
N ALA A 133 -9.52 15.54 -2.40
CA ALA A 133 -9.42 14.15 -1.99
C ALA A 133 -9.60 13.97 -0.47
N ILE A 134 -9.02 14.88 0.33
CA ILE A 134 -9.18 14.88 1.79
C ILE A 134 -10.63 15.11 2.16
N PHE A 135 -11.28 16.14 1.59
CA PHE A 135 -12.68 16.42 1.90
C PHE A 135 -13.62 15.33 1.41
N GLU A 136 -13.41 14.77 0.22
CA GLU A 136 -14.19 13.65 -0.29
C GLU A 136 -14.12 12.45 0.66
N PHE A 137 -12.90 12.03 1.04
CA PHE A 137 -12.72 10.91 1.97
C PHE A 137 -13.32 11.23 3.33
N TYR A 138 -13.09 12.44 3.86
CA TYR A 138 -13.63 12.88 5.14
C TYR A 138 -15.16 12.80 5.19
N THR A 139 -15.83 13.41 4.20
CA THR A 139 -17.29 13.43 4.11
C THR A 139 -17.84 12.02 3.99
N TRP A 140 -17.25 11.18 3.13
CA TRP A 140 -17.68 9.78 3.00
C TRP A 140 -17.50 9.00 4.30
N ILE A 141 -16.35 9.14 4.97
CA ILE A 141 -16.07 8.46 6.23
C ILE A 141 -17.09 8.85 7.31
N THR A 142 -17.35 10.15 7.47
CA THR A 142 -18.17 10.67 8.58
C THR A 142 -19.67 10.57 8.32
N SER A 143 -20.11 10.73 7.07
CA SER A 143 -21.53 10.79 6.70
C SER A 143 -22.07 9.47 6.16
N THR A 144 -21.20 8.53 5.77
CA THR A 144 -21.61 7.24 5.18
C THR A 144 -20.96 6.07 5.91
N TYR A 145 -19.64 5.95 5.88
CA TYR A 145 -18.95 4.73 6.28
C TYR A 145 -19.11 4.41 7.77
N LEU A 146 -18.69 5.31 8.67
CA LEU A 146 -18.70 5.06 10.12
C LEU A 146 -20.12 4.81 10.68
N PRO A 147 -21.12 5.67 10.43
CA PRO A 147 -22.47 5.44 10.98
C PRO A 147 -23.15 4.20 10.39
N GLN A 148 -22.86 3.82 9.14
CA GLN A 148 -23.42 2.59 8.56
C GLN A 148 -22.68 1.34 9.04
N ARG A 149 -21.34 1.34 9.04
CA ARG A 149 -20.54 0.16 9.38
C ARG A 149 -20.61 -0.19 10.87
N PHE A 150 -20.56 0.83 11.73
CA PHE A 150 -20.46 0.68 13.18
C PHE A 150 -21.57 1.48 13.90
N PRO A 151 -22.86 1.15 13.68
CA PRO A 151 -23.97 1.93 14.22
C PRO A 151 -24.06 1.91 15.75
N THR A 152 -23.40 0.96 16.42
CA THR A 152 -23.28 0.94 17.89
C THR A 152 -22.25 1.95 18.42
N LEU A 153 -21.29 2.37 17.59
CA LEU A 153 -20.19 3.26 17.96
C LEU A 153 -20.37 4.68 17.44
N PHE A 154 -21.05 4.83 16.30
CA PHE A 154 -21.20 6.11 15.63
C PHE A 154 -22.66 6.37 15.26
N THR A 155 -23.21 7.47 15.79
CA THR A 155 -24.57 7.89 15.52
C THR A 155 -24.56 9.20 14.75
N LEU A 156 -25.13 9.21 13.55
CA LEU A 156 -25.27 10.44 12.77
C LEU A 156 -26.35 11.33 13.40
N LEU A 157 -25.98 12.54 13.80
CA LEU A 157 -26.85 13.58 14.33
C LEU A 157 -26.99 14.73 13.31
N PRO A 158 -27.99 15.62 13.46
CA PRO A 158 -28.16 16.76 12.56
C PRO A 158 -26.95 17.70 12.49
N ASN A 159 -26.15 17.77 13.56
CA ASN A 159 -25.02 18.69 13.71
C ASN A 159 -23.63 18.01 13.70
N GLY A 160 -23.56 16.69 13.51
CA GLY A 160 -22.30 15.96 13.63
C GLY A 160 -22.45 14.44 13.67
N LEU A 161 -21.34 13.72 13.67
CA LEU A 161 -21.29 12.30 13.95
C LEU A 161 -20.89 12.10 15.41
N LEU A 162 -21.78 11.61 16.25
CA LEU A 162 -21.48 11.27 17.64
C LEU A 162 -20.66 9.99 17.70
N ASN A 163 -19.49 10.05 18.32
CA ASN A 163 -18.72 8.89 18.75
C ASN A 163 -19.16 8.50 20.16
N THR A 164 -19.86 7.38 20.31
CA THR A 164 -20.43 6.94 21.59
C THR A 164 -19.37 6.44 22.57
N ILE A 165 -18.14 6.18 22.11
CA ILE A 165 -17.04 5.76 22.98
C ILE A 165 -16.37 6.98 23.60
N THR A 166 -15.99 7.97 22.79
CA THR A 166 -15.32 9.19 23.30
C THR A 166 -16.30 10.25 23.80
N GLN A 167 -17.60 10.08 23.53
CA GLN A 167 -18.66 11.08 23.79
C GLN A 167 -18.43 12.41 23.06
N GLU A 168 -17.65 12.40 21.98
CA GLU A 168 -17.35 13.58 21.17
C GLU A 168 -18.21 13.60 19.90
N THR A 169 -18.60 14.80 19.49
CA THR A 169 -19.28 15.01 18.21
C THR A 169 -18.28 15.45 17.15
N VAL A 170 -18.10 14.62 16.13
CA VAL A 170 -17.26 14.88 14.97
C VAL A 170 -18.00 15.79 13.98
N PRO A 171 -17.42 16.94 13.55
CA PRO A 171 -18.10 17.84 12.62
C PRO A 171 -18.26 17.20 11.23
N LEU A 172 -19.42 17.35 10.58
CA LEU A 172 -19.59 16.85 9.20
C LEU A 172 -18.88 17.72 8.15
N THR A 173 -18.66 18.99 8.48
CA THR A 173 -17.99 19.97 7.62
C THR A 173 -16.74 20.51 8.34
N PRO A 174 -15.54 20.02 8.02
CA PRO A 174 -14.31 20.49 8.63
C PRO A 174 -13.87 21.83 8.03
N ASN A 175 -13.30 22.71 8.85
CA ASN A 175 -12.92 24.07 8.44
C ASN A 175 -11.73 24.14 7.47
N SER A 176 -10.92 23.08 7.38
CA SER A 176 -9.74 23.01 6.51
C SER A 176 -9.31 21.56 6.26
N PRO A 177 -8.45 21.28 5.27
CA PRO A 177 -7.91 19.94 5.04
C PRO A 177 -7.12 19.40 6.23
N LEU A 178 -6.35 20.25 6.91
CA LEU A 178 -5.63 19.85 8.12
C LEU A 178 -6.58 19.56 9.30
N ALA A 179 -7.69 20.29 9.42
CA ALA A 179 -8.72 19.98 10.41
C ALA A 179 -9.39 18.64 10.10
N ALA A 180 -9.70 18.36 8.84
CA ALA A 180 -10.24 17.08 8.38
C ALA A 180 -9.30 15.91 8.72
N LEU A 181 -8.01 16.03 8.37
CA LEU A 181 -6.99 15.02 8.68
C LEU A 181 -6.80 14.82 10.19
N ARG A 182 -6.79 15.91 10.97
CA ARG A 182 -6.73 15.85 12.44
C ARG A 182 -7.90 15.06 12.99
N THR A 183 -9.12 15.37 12.55
CA THR A 183 -10.32 14.68 13.00
C THR A 183 -10.35 13.21 12.57
N LEU A 184 -9.89 12.86 11.37
CA LEU A 184 -9.69 11.45 10.98
C LEU A 184 -8.72 10.75 11.94
N GLY A 185 -7.60 11.39 12.26
CA GLY A 185 -6.58 10.88 13.17
C GLY A 185 -7.07 10.69 14.61
N THR A 186 -7.96 11.55 15.10
CA THR A 186 -8.52 11.46 16.46
C THR A 186 -9.81 10.65 16.54
N THR A 187 -10.34 10.15 15.42
CA THR A 187 -11.59 9.36 15.37
C THR A 187 -11.33 7.92 14.98
N ILE A 188 -10.30 7.64 14.17
CA ILE A 188 -10.04 6.33 13.60
C ILE A 188 -8.62 5.90 13.95
N ASP A 189 -8.50 4.69 14.51
CA ASP A 189 -7.22 4.01 14.72
C ASP A 189 -6.69 3.40 13.41
N THR A 190 -6.46 4.26 12.42
CA THR A 190 -5.90 3.93 11.11
C THR A 190 -5.22 5.18 10.57
N ASP A 191 -4.01 5.01 10.07
CA ASP A 191 -3.21 6.05 9.44
C ASP A 191 -3.60 6.13 7.96
N PHE A 192 -3.68 7.34 7.39
CA PHE A 192 -4.12 7.54 6.01
C PHE A 192 -3.15 8.41 5.23
N LEU A 193 -2.79 7.94 4.04
CA LEU A 193 -1.93 8.63 3.07
C LEU A 193 -2.72 8.82 1.77
N PHE A 194 -2.63 10.02 1.20
CA PHE A 194 -3.35 10.42 -0.01
C PHE A 194 -2.36 10.58 -1.15
N LEU A 195 -2.46 9.70 -2.14
CA LEU A 195 -1.64 9.72 -3.33
C LEU A 195 -2.46 10.18 -4.54
N LEU A 196 -1.94 11.15 -5.29
CA LEU A 196 -2.57 11.61 -6.52
C LEU A 196 -1.70 11.28 -7.73
N PRO A 197 -2.31 11.12 -8.93
CA PRO A 197 -1.56 11.02 -10.17
C PRO A 197 -0.64 12.24 -10.32
N SER A 198 0.59 12.01 -10.78
CA SER A 198 1.52 13.10 -11.02
C SER A 198 1.01 13.98 -12.16
N SER A 199 1.07 15.30 -11.97
CA SER A 199 0.78 16.30 -12.99
C SER A 199 1.97 16.55 -13.93
N LEU A 200 3.14 15.98 -13.65
CA LEU A 200 4.34 16.15 -14.47
C LEU A 200 4.28 15.24 -15.71
N PRO A 201 4.49 15.76 -16.93
CA PRO A 201 4.46 14.94 -18.15
C PRO A 201 5.44 13.76 -18.13
N SER A 202 6.60 13.92 -17.48
CA SER A 202 7.61 12.87 -17.30
C SER A 202 7.14 11.69 -16.44
N ASP A 203 6.10 11.90 -15.64
CA ASP A 203 5.65 11.00 -14.58
C ASP A 203 4.26 10.43 -14.90
N THR A 204 3.97 10.25 -16.19
CA THR A 204 2.69 9.71 -16.66
C THR A 204 2.40 8.37 -15.95
N ASN A 205 1.18 8.21 -15.42
CA ASN A 205 0.73 7.04 -14.64
C ASN A 205 1.47 6.78 -13.32
N ARG A 206 2.31 7.71 -12.83
CA ARG A 206 2.94 7.60 -11.51
C ARG A 206 2.15 8.39 -10.47
N TYR A 207 2.28 7.98 -9.21
CA TYR A 207 1.59 8.59 -8.08
C TYR A 207 2.57 9.26 -7.13
N ARG A 208 2.16 10.38 -6.55
CA ARG A 208 2.91 11.13 -5.54
C ARG A 208 2.11 11.26 -4.26
N LEU A 209 2.79 11.23 -3.12
CA LEU A 209 2.16 11.47 -1.81
C LEU A 209 1.92 12.97 -1.62
N HIS A 210 0.67 13.40 -1.43
CA HIS A 210 0.34 14.82 -1.28
C HIS A 210 -0.27 15.19 0.06
N ALA A 211 -0.76 14.21 0.83
CA ALA A 211 -1.22 14.45 2.20
C ALA A 211 -1.16 13.19 3.05
N PHE A 212 -1.11 13.38 4.36
CA PHE A 212 -1.15 12.27 5.31
C PHE A 212 -1.65 12.68 6.69
N ILE A 213 -2.22 11.70 7.39
CA ILE A 213 -2.35 11.61 8.84
C ILE A 213 -1.66 10.31 9.28
N SER A 214 -0.46 10.44 9.86
CA SER A 214 0.45 9.31 10.13
C SER A 214 0.91 9.33 11.59
N CYS A 215 0.07 8.87 12.52
CA CYS A 215 0.37 8.80 13.95
C CYS A 215 1.32 7.67 14.33
N PHE A 216 1.35 6.57 13.59
CA PHE A 216 2.14 5.39 13.93
C PHE A 216 3.09 4.96 12.80
N PRO A 217 4.01 5.84 12.34
CA PRO A 217 5.05 5.45 11.40
C PRO A 217 6.04 4.45 12.03
N SER A 218 6.74 3.71 11.19
CA SER A 218 7.69 2.67 11.60
C SER A 218 9.07 2.93 11.02
N GLY A 219 9.88 3.75 11.71
CA GLY A 219 11.27 3.97 11.37
C GLY A 219 11.51 4.83 10.13
N PHE A 220 10.54 5.67 9.76
CA PHE A 220 10.70 6.70 8.73
C PHE A 220 9.89 7.95 9.07
N SER A 221 10.36 9.09 8.58
CA SER A 221 9.64 10.36 8.66
C SER A 221 8.70 10.51 7.45
N THR A 222 7.38 10.47 7.68
CA THR A 222 6.37 10.70 6.63
C THR A 222 6.47 12.09 5.98
N PRO A 223 6.79 13.19 6.71
CA PRO A 223 7.05 14.50 6.10
C PRO A 223 8.13 14.48 5.03
N GLN A 224 9.22 13.73 5.23
CA GLN A 224 10.30 13.60 4.25
C GLN A 224 9.86 12.86 2.97
N LYS A 225 8.70 12.19 2.99
CA LYS A 225 8.12 11.48 1.85
C LYS A 225 7.09 12.33 1.10
N LEU A 226 6.72 13.50 1.64
CA LEU A 226 5.73 14.37 1.02
C LEU A 226 6.21 14.91 -0.33
N GLY A 227 5.36 14.84 -1.33
CA GLY A 227 5.65 15.23 -2.71
C GLY A 227 6.42 14.20 -3.53
N LEU A 228 7.02 13.18 -2.90
CA LEU A 228 7.80 12.15 -3.60
C LEU A 228 6.92 11.19 -4.39
N ARG A 229 7.46 10.66 -5.49
CA ARG A 229 6.86 9.55 -6.24
C ARG A 229 6.95 8.26 -5.46
N LEU A 230 6.10 7.31 -5.82
CA LEU A 230 6.10 5.98 -5.22
C LEU A 230 7.47 5.27 -5.30
N ASP A 231 8.21 5.40 -6.41
CA ASP A 231 9.57 4.87 -6.53
C ASP A 231 10.59 5.56 -5.62
N GLU A 232 10.48 6.88 -5.46
CA GLU A 232 11.36 7.68 -4.59
C GLU A 232 11.11 7.38 -3.11
N ILE A 233 9.84 7.18 -2.73
CA ILE A 233 9.46 6.78 -1.37
C ILE A 233 10.09 5.43 -1.01
N HIS A 234 10.05 4.47 -1.95
CA HIS A 234 10.52 3.10 -1.75
C HIS A 234 11.99 2.87 -2.16
N ALA A 235 12.73 3.90 -2.56
CA ALA A 235 14.13 3.77 -2.95
C ALA A 235 15.02 3.02 -1.92
N PRO A 236 14.81 3.16 -0.58
CA PRO A 236 15.57 2.41 0.42
C PRO A 236 15.25 0.91 0.49
N VAL A 237 14.17 0.43 -0.16
CA VAL A 237 13.71 -0.95 -0.04
C VAL A 237 14.53 -1.88 -0.95
N PRO A 238 15.28 -2.86 -0.41
CA PRO A 238 16.13 -3.74 -1.21
C PRO A 238 15.35 -4.48 -2.29
N GLY A 239 15.81 -4.37 -3.54
CA GLY A 239 15.20 -5.02 -4.70
C GLY A 239 13.86 -4.43 -5.16
N TYR A 240 13.40 -3.31 -4.60
CA TYR A 240 12.15 -2.66 -5.03
C TYR A 240 12.19 -2.27 -6.51
N ARG A 241 13.25 -1.56 -6.92
CA ARG A 241 13.40 -1.07 -8.30
C ARG A 241 13.30 -2.22 -9.32
N ASP A 242 14.02 -3.31 -9.05
CA ASP A 242 14.13 -4.42 -9.98
C ASP A 242 12.91 -5.35 -9.98
N LYS A 243 12.26 -5.53 -8.82
CA LYS A 243 11.23 -6.57 -8.64
C LYS A 243 9.81 -6.02 -8.52
N LEU A 244 9.63 -4.78 -8.06
CA LEU A 244 8.31 -4.25 -7.68
C LEU A 244 7.90 -2.99 -8.44
N GLU A 245 8.80 -2.03 -8.70
CA GLU A 245 8.46 -0.68 -9.23
C GLU A 245 7.44 -0.75 -10.38
N ARG A 246 7.78 -1.42 -11.48
CA ARG A 246 6.92 -1.51 -12.67
C ARG A 246 5.55 -2.15 -12.36
N SER A 247 5.51 -3.14 -11.48
CA SER A 247 4.26 -3.82 -11.11
C SER A 247 3.38 -2.93 -10.25
N MET A 248 4.00 -2.16 -9.36
CA MET A 248 3.31 -1.28 -8.42
C MET A 248 2.78 -0.03 -9.11
N ASP A 249 3.57 0.62 -9.96
CA ASP A 249 3.12 1.78 -10.77
C ASP A 249 1.90 1.41 -11.62
N ARG A 250 1.98 0.29 -12.34
CA ARG A 250 0.86 -0.20 -13.16
C ARG A 250 -0.37 -0.49 -12.29
N PHE A 251 -0.18 -1.13 -11.14
CA PHE A 251 -1.29 -1.44 -10.24
C PHE A 251 -1.98 -0.17 -9.74
N PHE A 252 -1.21 0.79 -9.21
CA PHE A 252 -1.73 2.07 -8.73
C PHE A 252 -2.44 2.86 -9.84
N ALA A 253 -1.90 2.88 -11.05
CA ALA A 253 -2.56 3.51 -12.20
C ALA A 253 -3.87 2.82 -12.59
N SER A 254 -3.92 1.49 -12.52
CA SER A 254 -5.07 0.70 -13.02
C SER A 254 -6.16 0.40 -12.00
N LEU A 255 -5.91 0.57 -10.68
CA LEU A 255 -6.88 0.23 -9.64
C LEU A 255 -8.16 1.05 -9.85
N PRO A 256 -9.32 0.45 -10.18
CA PRO A 256 -10.55 1.20 -10.41
C PRO A 256 -11.20 1.64 -9.09
N ALA A 257 -12.03 2.69 -9.14
CA ALA A 257 -12.89 3.04 -8.01
C ALA A 257 -13.87 1.89 -7.71
N GLY A 258 -14.24 1.75 -6.43
CA GLY A 258 -15.09 0.67 -5.93
C GLY A 258 -14.35 -0.67 -5.70
N LYS A 259 -13.08 -0.78 -6.09
CA LYS A 259 -12.21 -1.90 -5.69
C LYS A 259 -11.25 -1.46 -4.58
N ILE A 260 -11.08 -2.35 -3.61
CA ILE A 260 -10.15 -2.19 -2.50
C ILE A 260 -9.33 -3.46 -2.36
N VAL A 261 -8.04 -3.28 -2.12
CA VAL A 261 -7.12 -4.37 -1.78
C VAL A 261 -6.55 -4.15 -0.40
N ARG A 262 -6.13 -5.25 0.23
CA ARG A 262 -5.31 -5.22 1.42
C ARG A 262 -4.02 -6.02 1.23
N ARG A 263 -3.05 -5.77 2.10
CA ARG A 263 -1.88 -6.62 2.33
C ARG A 263 -1.44 -6.49 3.77
N VAL A 264 -0.50 -7.36 4.16
CA VAL A 264 0.23 -7.23 5.42
C VAL A 264 1.66 -6.80 5.13
N ASN A 265 2.12 -5.79 5.86
CA ASN A 265 3.55 -5.51 6.04
C ASN A 265 3.93 -5.87 7.47
N TRP A 266 5.17 -6.31 7.70
CA TRP A 266 5.61 -6.66 9.04
C TRP A 266 7.11 -6.48 9.23
N SER A 267 7.50 -6.25 10.49
CA SER A 267 8.88 -6.16 10.95
C SER A 267 8.98 -6.66 12.39
N VAL A 268 10.19 -6.93 12.85
CA VAL A 268 10.47 -7.15 14.28
C VAL A 268 11.13 -5.87 14.79
N THR A 269 10.57 -5.31 15.86
CA THR A 269 11.14 -4.14 16.54
C THR A 269 11.53 -4.53 17.95
N THR A 270 12.61 -3.95 18.44
CA THR A 270 13.18 -4.23 19.77
C THR A 270 12.62 -3.32 20.87
N HIS A 271 11.56 -2.60 20.53
CA HIS A 271 10.78 -1.72 21.40
C HIS A 271 9.31 -1.76 20.97
N GLY A 272 8.41 -1.46 21.91
CA GLY A 272 6.96 -1.39 21.70
C GLY A 272 6.44 0.00 21.31
N GLU A 273 7.30 0.91 20.87
CA GLU A 273 6.86 2.28 20.53
C GLU A 273 6.10 2.28 19.20
N LEU A 274 4.96 2.98 19.18
CA LEU A 274 4.08 3.02 18.02
C LEU A 274 4.38 4.19 17.09
N PHE A 275 4.93 5.29 17.64
CA PHE A 275 5.39 6.46 16.91
C PHE A 275 6.92 6.44 16.85
N CYS A 276 7.47 6.02 15.71
CA CYS A 276 8.91 5.89 15.52
C CYS A 276 9.30 6.48 14.16
N LEU A 277 10.10 7.56 14.16
CA LEU A 277 10.45 8.31 12.94
C LEU A 277 11.79 7.88 12.31
N ALA A 278 12.57 7.03 12.99
CA ALA A 278 13.89 6.59 12.52
C ALA A 278 14.29 5.23 13.11
N GLY A 279 15.27 4.56 12.49
CA GLY A 279 15.99 3.45 13.13
C GLY A 279 15.42 2.04 12.97
N THR A 280 14.20 1.88 12.43
CA THR A 280 13.64 0.53 12.13
C THR A 280 14.06 0.02 10.75
N HIS A 281 14.42 0.92 9.83
CA HIS A 281 14.89 0.60 8.49
C HIS A 281 16.30 1.13 8.31
N LEU A 282 17.29 0.37 8.77
CA LEU A 282 18.69 0.72 8.52
C LEU A 282 19.02 0.46 7.06
N SER A 283 19.55 1.48 6.39
CA SER A 283 20.24 1.29 5.12
C SER A 283 21.52 0.46 5.31
N GLU A 284 22.03 -0.14 4.23
CA GLU A 284 23.32 -0.85 4.26
C GLU A 284 24.46 0.06 4.74
N GLU A 285 24.40 1.35 4.38
CA GLU A 285 25.38 2.35 4.81
C GLU A 285 25.29 2.63 6.32
N GLU A 286 24.08 2.74 6.88
CA GLU A 286 23.89 2.91 8.32
C GLU A 286 24.27 1.68 9.13
N MET A 287 24.03 0.48 8.60
CA MET A 287 24.51 -0.77 9.22
C MET A 287 26.04 -0.77 9.28
N ARG A 288 26.69 -0.47 8.14
CA ARG A 288 28.15 -0.42 8.07
C ARG A 288 28.73 0.64 9.00
N ARG A 289 28.09 1.82 9.08
CA ARG A 289 28.54 2.89 10.00
C ARG A 289 28.46 2.46 11.46
N ARG A 290 27.40 1.77 11.88
CA ARG A 290 27.28 1.26 13.27
C ARG A 290 28.32 0.20 13.60
N GLU A 291 28.62 -0.68 12.65
CA GLU A 291 29.71 -1.65 12.76
C GLU A 291 31.08 -0.96 12.88
N GLU A 292 31.33 0.08 12.08
CA GLU A 292 32.56 0.89 12.11
C GLU A 292 32.67 1.73 13.40
N GLU A 293 31.56 2.25 13.93
CA GLU A 293 31.48 3.06 15.15
C GLU A 293 31.58 2.21 16.43
N GLY A 294 31.57 0.88 16.33
CA GLY A 294 31.69 -0.02 17.46
C GLY A 294 30.54 0.13 18.46
N GLU A 295 29.31 0.36 17.98
CA GLU A 295 28.14 0.38 18.85
C GLU A 295 28.05 -0.96 19.60
N GLU A 296 28.17 -0.93 20.93
CA GLU A 296 28.09 -2.13 21.76
C GLU A 296 26.77 -2.87 21.52
N GLU A 297 26.84 -4.21 21.41
CA GLU A 297 25.67 -5.07 21.39
C GLU A 297 24.86 -4.83 22.67
N LYS A 298 23.80 -4.04 22.56
CA LYS A 298 22.84 -3.87 23.65
C LYS A 298 22.18 -5.21 23.94
N GLU A 299 22.12 -5.58 25.21
CA GLU A 299 21.33 -6.72 25.65
C GLU A 299 19.85 -6.46 25.29
N TRP A 300 19.36 -7.17 24.28
CA TRP A 300 18.00 -7.00 23.78
C TRP A 300 17.04 -7.74 24.70
N GLY A 301 16.24 -6.98 25.45
CA GLY A 301 15.14 -7.55 26.23
C GLY A 301 14.11 -8.21 25.32
N LEU A 302 13.97 -9.54 25.40
CA LEU A 302 12.92 -10.29 24.70
C LEU A 302 11.52 -9.82 25.11
N ASP A 303 11.38 -9.27 26.32
CA ASP A 303 10.18 -8.64 26.86
C ASP A 303 9.76 -7.37 26.09
N LYS A 304 10.72 -6.68 25.45
CA LYS A 304 10.49 -5.44 24.68
C LYS A 304 10.44 -5.67 23.18
N THR A 305 10.78 -6.88 22.74
CA THR A 305 10.79 -7.26 21.33
C THR A 305 9.39 -7.64 20.87
N VAL A 306 8.91 -6.98 19.83
CA VAL A 306 7.57 -7.18 19.29
C VAL A 306 7.60 -7.49 17.80
N LEU A 307 6.70 -8.37 17.38
CA LEU A 307 6.28 -8.48 16.00
C LEU A 307 5.34 -7.31 15.71
N ARG A 308 5.78 -6.38 14.86
CA ARG A 308 4.94 -5.29 14.36
C ARG A 308 4.33 -5.70 13.03
N CYS A 309 3.01 -5.62 12.91
CA CYS A 309 2.28 -5.88 11.67
C CYS A 309 1.39 -4.70 11.29
N GLU A 310 1.36 -4.38 10.01
CA GLU A 310 0.49 -3.35 9.45
C GLU A 310 -0.50 -4.00 8.51
N ARG A 311 -1.79 -3.88 8.84
CA ARG A 311 -2.88 -4.20 7.92
C ARG A 311 -3.06 -3.00 7.00
N GLN A 312 -2.50 -3.10 5.80
CA GLN A 312 -2.48 -2.04 4.81
C GLN A 312 -3.65 -2.23 3.83
N THR A 313 -4.29 -1.13 3.44
CA THR A 313 -5.41 -1.07 2.50
C THR A 313 -5.13 -0.02 1.43
N LEU A 314 -5.64 -0.23 0.22
CA LEU A 314 -5.53 0.72 -0.88
C LEU A 314 -6.81 0.71 -1.70
N HIS A 315 -7.38 1.90 -1.93
CA HIS A 315 -8.58 2.09 -2.74
C HIS A 315 -8.58 3.46 -3.42
N ARG A 316 -9.35 3.61 -4.51
CA ARG A 316 -9.46 4.85 -5.27
C ARG A 316 -10.78 5.57 -5.01
N LEU A 317 -10.69 6.82 -4.58
CA LEU A 317 -11.83 7.72 -4.43
C LEU A 317 -12.52 8.02 -5.77
N PRO A 318 -13.86 7.92 -5.85
CA PRO A 318 -14.59 8.01 -7.11
C PRO A 318 -14.61 9.42 -7.74
N ARG A 319 -14.55 10.50 -6.95
CA ARG A 319 -14.64 11.88 -7.46
C ARG A 319 -13.28 12.49 -7.73
N SER A 320 -12.38 12.48 -6.75
CA SER A 320 -11.03 13.05 -6.89
C SER A 320 -10.07 12.13 -7.66
N GLY A 321 -10.39 10.84 -7.76
CA GLY A 321 -9.50 9.84 -8.35
C GLY A 321 -8.24 9.55 -7.53
N ALA A 322 -8.10 10.15 -6.34
CA ALA A 322 -6.95 9.91 -5.46
C ALA A 322 -6.96 8.48 -4.91
N LEU A 323 -5.78 7.94 -4.68
CA LEU A 323 -5.60 6.70 -3.94
C LEU A 323 -5.44 7.01 -2.46
N VAL A 324 -6.23 6.35 -1.64
CA VAL A 324 -6.11 6.40 -0.18
C VAL A 324 -5.47 5.10 0.29
N PHE A 325 -4.24 5.21 0.78
CA PHE A 325 -3.50 4.14 1.42
C PHE A 325 -3.72 4.24 2.94
N GLY A 326 -4.40 3.26 3.51
CA GLY A 326 -4.71 3.21 4.94
C GLY A 326 -3.96 2.08 5.63
N PHE A 327 -3.43 2.27 6.84
CA PHE A 327 -2.87 1.17 7.61
C PHE A 327 -3.20 1.23 9.10
N LYS A 328 -3.54 0.08 9.67
CA LYS A 328 -3.67 -0.12 11.12
C LYS A 328 -2.51 -0.98 11.62
N THR A 329 -1.87 -0.52 12.68
CA THR A 329 -0.69 -1.15 13.28
C THR A 329 -1.06 -2.02 14.46
N TYR A 330 -0.53 -3.23 14.46
CA TYR A 330 -0.60 -4.20 15.55
C TYR A 330 0.81 -4.52 16.04
N GLN A 331 0.96 -4.76 17.34
CA GLN A 331 2.19 -5.23 17.96
C GLN A 331 1.86 -6.45 18.82
N TYR A 332 2.71 -7.48 18.75
CA TYR A 332 2.59 -8.70 19.54
C TYR A 332 3.93 -8.99 20.19
N GLY A 333 3.97 -9.27 21.50
CA GLY A 333 5.21 -9.70 22.15
C GLY A 333 5.76 -10.96 21.48
N ILE A 334 7.07 -11.04 21.25
CA ILE A 334 7.64 -12.20 20.55
C ILE A 334 7.49 -13.51 21.35
N GLY A 335 7.31 -13.42 22.67
CA GLY A 335 7.00 -14.54 23.56
C GLY A 335 5.53 -14.96 23.56
N GLU A 336 4.62 -14.20 22.95
CA GLU A 336 3.25 -14.63 22.75
C GLU A 336 3.24 -15.74 21.68
N GLY A 337 3.09 -16.99 22.12
CA GLY A 337 3.24 -18.20 21.30
C GLY A 337 2.66 -18.13 19.88
N VAL A 338 3.35 -18.81 18.96
CA VAL A 338 2.93 -19.07 17.57
C VAL A 338 1.59 -19.80 17.53
#